data_AF-A0A3B9YX92-F1
#
_entry.id   AF-A0A3B9YX92-F1
#
_cell.length_a   1.000
_cell.length_b   1.000
_cell.length_c   1.000
_cell.angle_alpha   90.00
_cell.angle_beta   90.00
_cell.angle_gamma   90.00
#
_symmetry.space_group_name_H-M   'P 1'
#
loop_
_entity.id
_entity.type
_entity.pdbx_description
1 polymer ?
#
loop_
_entity_poly.entity_id
_entity_poly.type
_entity_poly.pdbx_seq_one_letter_code
_entity_poly.pdbx_strand_id
1 'polypeptide(L)'
;MSDGPMADTADGVGRRSAAGAVSPDLTEDQFLGGRLTCLQPAKGFRAGADTVLLAAAVPAQSGQHVIELGCGVGIASLCVWKRVPDVAVTGLELNAESVALARENATRNAAGRAFTTIEADVTTLPKSLPRHHSDHVFFNPPFLDEQRASVGAVEAKARAIAHARTGLDLWIKSGLALLKPKGTLTIIHRADALGRLLAGLTTGCGDIEVIPIHAYAGRDAIRVIIRAVKGRRGPLRIRPSVVLHQEG
;
A
#
# COMPACT_ATOMS: atom_id res chain seq x y z
N MET A 1 7.65 68.58 38.96
CA MET A 1 8.82 67.71 39.21
C MET A 1 8.27 66.38 39.70
N SER A 2 8.42 65.23 39.06
CA SER A 2 9.12 64.78 37.84
C SER A 2 8.64 63.33 37.64
N ASP A 3 7.93 63.01 36.56
CA ASP A 3 8.43 62.40 35.31
C ASP A 3 9.12 61.02 35.43
N GLY A 4 8.35 59.98 35.07
CA GLY A 4 8.70 58.82 34.22
C GLY A 4 9.67 57.73 34.73
N PRO A 5 9.77 56.56 34.04
CA PRO A 5 9.14 56.21 32.76
C PRO A 5 8.38 54.86 32.71
N MET A 6 7.71 54.67 31.57
CA MET A 6 7.09 53.45 31.05
C MET A 6 8.08 52.28 30.92
N ALA A 7 7.56 51.06 31.06
CA ALA A 7 8.14 49.86 30.46
C ALA A 7 7.04 49.12 29.66
N ASP A 8 7.14 49.30 28.35
CA ASP A 8 6.58 48.49 27.29
C ASP A 8 7.36 47.16 27.23
N THR A 9 6.67 46.02 27.22
CA THR A 9 7.18 44.80 26.59
C THR A 9 6.01 44.03 26.00
N ALA A 10 5.73 44.32 24.74
CA ALA A 10 5.39 43.28 23.80
C ALA A 10 6.53 42.23 23.76
N ASP A 11 6.19 40.95 23.91
CA ASP A 11 6.97 39.88 23.29
C ASP A 11 6.02 38.72 22.99
N GLY A 12 5.54 38.72 21.74
CA GLY A 12 5.16 37.48 21.09
C GLY A 12 6.42 36.82 20.57
N VAL A 13 6.64 35.55 20.87
CA VAL A 13 7.18 34.59 19.90
C VAL A 13 6.58 33.24 20.25
N GLY A 14 5.81 32.72 19.29
CA GLY A 14 5.20 31.42 19.38
C GLY A 14 6.22 30.34 19.68
N ARG A 15 5.82 29.40 20.54
CA ARG A 15 6.42 28.06 20.56
C ARG A 15 6.19 27.44 19.19
N ARG A 16 7.13 27.64 18.28
CA ARG A 16 7.32 26.72 17.16
C ARG A 16 7.59 25.36 17.78
N SER A 17 6.63 24.46 17.61
CA SER A 17 6.83 23.03 17.82
C SER A 17 8.10 22.64 17.07
N ALA A 18 9.14 22.26 17.82
CA ALA A 18 10.35 21.72 17.25
C ALA A 18 9.97 20.41 16.56
N ALA A 19 10.00 20.40 15.22
CA ALA A 19 10.00 19.17 14.45
C ALA A 19 11.18 18.33 14.97
N GLY A 20 10.87 17.31 15.76
CA GLY A 20 11.86 16.47 16.42
C GLY A 20 12.77 15.83 15.38
N ALA A 21 14.08 15.83 15.65
CA ALA A 21 15.06 15.17 14.81
C ALA A 21 14.62 13.71 14.56
N VAL A 22 14.61 13.31 13.29
CA VAL A 22 14.30 11.94 12.89
C VAL A 22 15.38 11.02 13.47
N SER A 23 14.98 9.93 14.14
CA SER A 23 15.90 8.91 14.66
C SER A 23 16.86 8.47 13.55
N PRO A 24 18.15 8.17 13.83
CA PRO A 24 19.10 7.72 12.80
C PRO A 24 18.67 6.45 12.06
N ASP A 25 17.74 5.67 12.63
CA ASP A 25 17.19 4.46 12.02
C ASP A 25 16.00 4.74 11.07
N LEU A 26 15.60 6.00 10.93
CA LEU A 26 14.51 6.44 10.08
C LEU A 26 15.00 7.46 9.05
N THR A 27 14.41 7.42 7.86
CA THR A 27 14.53 8.46 6.84
C THR A 27 13.19 9.13 6.64
N GLU A 28 13.21 10.42 6.33
CA GLU A 28 12.04 11.14 5.88
C GLU A 28 12.08 11.26 4.36
N ASP A 29 11.14 10.57 3.70
CA ASP A 29 11.08 10.49 2.24
C ASP A 29 9.85 11.22 1.71
N GLN A 30 10.01 11.84 0.54
CA GLN A 30 8.94 12.56 -0.15
C GLN A 30 8.29 11.69 -1.23
N PHE A 31 6.96 11.72 -1.28
CA PHE A 31 6.17 11.06 -2.30
C PHE A 31 5.26 12.06 -3.02
N LEU A 32 4.86 11.71 -4.24
CA LEU A 32 3.96 12.53 -5.07
C LEU A 32 4.46 13.98 -5.27
N GLY A 33 5.77 14.16 -5.48
CA GLY A 33 6.38 15.48 -5.65
C GLY A 33 6.34 16.34 -4.38
N GLY A 34 6.57 15.73 -3.20
CA GLY A 34 6.57 16.43 -1.91
C GLY A 34 5.18 16.70 -1.33
N ARG A 35 4.12 16.18 -1.97
CA ARG A 35 2.74 16.30 -1.45
C ARG A 35 2.45 15.37 -0.26
N LEU A 36 3.31 14.38 -0.06
CA LEU A 36 3.37 13.52 1.11
C LEU A 36 4.80 13.45 1.61
N THR A 37 4.96 13.50 2.93
CA THR A 37 6.24 13.34 3.62
C THR A 37 6.09 12.21 4.64
N CYS A 38 6.86 11.14 4.49
CA CYS A 38 6.67 9.91 5.26
C CYS A 38 8.00 9.44 5.85
N LEU A 39 7.94 9.04 7.12
CA LEU A 39 8.99 8.29 7.78
C LEU A 39 9.02 6.85 7.25
N GLN A 40 10.22 6.38 6.95
CA GLN A 40 10.51 4.99 6.61
C GLN A 40 11.71 4.50 7.43
N PRO A 41 11.79 3.20 7.75
CA PRO A 41 13.04 2.61 8.21
C PRO A 41 14.17 2.85 7.21
N ALA A 42 15.35 3.23 7.71
CA ALA A 42 16.54 3.44 6.89
C ALA A 42 17.02 2.13 6.21
N LYS A 43 16.69 0.97 6.81
CA LYS A 43 17.02 -0.37 6.32
C LYS A 43 15.78 -1.25 6.27
N GLY A 44 15.81 -2.26 5.40
CA GLY A 44 14.70 -3.20 5.22
C GLY A 44 13.81 -2.84 4.02
N PHE A 45 12.59 -3.34 4.01
CA PHE A 45 11.62 -3.04 2.94
C PHE A 45 11.24 -1.55 2.99
N ARG A 46 11.30 -0.88 1.83
CA ARG A 46 10.95 0.53 1.66
C ARG A 46 9.95 0.68 0.53
N ALA A 47 8.98 1.57 0.73
CA ALA A 47 8.05 1.94 -0.33
C ALA A 47 8.80 2.63 -1.47
N GLY A 48 8.39 2.32 -2.69
CA GLY A 48 8.99 2.84 -3.92
C GLY A 48 7.93 3.06 -5.01
N ALA A 49 8.35 2.98 -6.28
CA ALA A 49 7.46 3.20 -7.42
C ALA A 49 6.24 2.26 -7.40
N ASP A 50 6.43 0.98 -7.05
CA ASP A 50 5.36 -0.01 -6.97
C ASP A 50 4.21 0.42 -6.03
N THR A 51 4.55 1.02 -4.89
CA THR A 51 3.60 1.54 -3.89
C THR A 51 2.73 2.65 -4.49
N VAL A 52 3.33 3.58 -5.22
CA VAL A 52 2.63 4.70 -5.85
C VAL A 52 1.77 4.23 -7.02
N LEU A 53 2.28 3.31 -7.84
CA LEU A 53 1.57 2.73 -8.98
C LEU A 53 0.35 1.91 -8.52
N LEU A 54 0.50 1.11 -7.46
CA LEU A 54 -0.60 0.40 -6.83
C LEU A 54 -1.70 1.37 -6.38
N ALA A 55 -1.32 2.39 -5.61
CA ALA A 55 -2.26 3.39 -5.11
C ALA A 55 -2.98 4.13 -6.24
N ALA A 56 -2.30 4.43 -7.35
CA ALA A 56 -2.90 5.06 -8.52
C ALA A 56 -3.94 4.16 -9.22
N ALA A 57 -3.77 2.84 -9.18
CA ALA A 57 -4.66 1.89 -9.83
C ALA A 57 -5.94 1.57 -9.04
N VAL A 58 -6.01 1.91 -7.74
CA VAL A 58 -7.20 1.73 -6.92
C VAL A 58 -8.32 2.69 -7.39
N PRO A 59 -9.47 2.19 -7.88
CA PRO A 59 -10.53 3.04 -8.44
C PRO A 59 -11.44 3.62 -7.34
N ALA A 60 -10.84 4.14 -6.28
CA ALA A 60 -11.54 4.76 -5.17
C ALA A 60 -12.25 6.06 -5.58
N GLN A 61 -13.42 6.29 -4.99
CA GLN A 61 -14.26 7.47 -5.15
C GLN A 61 -14.57 8.07 -3.77
N SER A 62 -15.02 9.33 -3.75
CA SER A 62 -15.44 10.04 -2.53
C SER A 62 -16.41 9.19 -1.69
N GLY A 63 -16.25 9.19 -0.38
CA GLY A 63 -17.12 8.49 0.57
C GLY A 63 -16.94 6.97 0.63
N GLN A 64 -16.00 6.40 -0.13
CA GLN A 64 -15.75 4.94 -0.13
C GLN A 64 -14.75 4.51 0.93
N HIS A 65 -14.77 3.22 1.26
CA HIS A 65 -13.83 2.61 2.19
C HIS A 65 -12.81 1.73 1.49
N VAL A 66 -11.52 1.96 1.75
CA VAL A 66 -10.41 1.17 1.21
C VAL A 66 -9.65 0.46 2.31
N ILE A 67 -9.15 -0.75 2.02
CA ILE A 67 -8.30 -1.52 2.91
C ILE A 67 -7.00 -1.91 2.21
N GLU A 68 -5.87 -1.59 2.84
CA GLU A 68 -4.55 -2.07 2.43
C GLU A 68 -4.17 -3.30 3.27
N LEU A 69 -3.86 -4.43 2.63
CA LEU A 69 -3.25 -5.58 3.31
C LEU A 69 -1.73 -5.44 3.25
N GLY A 70 -1.05 -5.61 4.39
CA GLY A 70 0.40 -5.43 4.51
C GLY A 70 0.81 -3.99 4.23
N CYS A 71 0.22 -3.04 4.96
CA CYS A 71 0.38 -1.62 4.64
C CYS A 71 1.78 -1.06 4.97
N GLY A 72 2.63 -1.81 5.67
CA GLY A 72 3.92 -1.32 6.16
C GLY A 72 3.72 0.01 6.90
N VAL A 73 4.48 1.04 6.48
CA VAL A 73 4.39 2.40 7.04
C VAL A 73 3.29 3.28 6.40
N GLY A 74 2.35 2.69 5.66
CA GLY A 74 1.10 3.32 5.22
C GLY A 74 1.17 4.17 3.95
N ILE A 75 2.24 4.09 3.16
CA ILE A 75 2.47 5.04 2.05
C ILE A 75 1.47 4.86 0.89
N ALA A 76 1.10 3.63 0.51
CA ALA A 76 0.10 3.46 -0.56
C ALA A 76 -1.28 3.94 -0.10
N SER A 77 -1.69 3.56 1.12
CA SER A 77 -2.86 4.12 1.82
C SER A 77 -2.91 5.64 1.78
N LEU A 78 -1.81 6.31 2.13
CA LEU A 78 -1.71 7.77 2.08
C LEU A 78 -1.75 8.32 0.65
N CYS A 79 -1.19 7.61 -0.33
CA CYS A 79 -1.30 7.99 -1.74
C CYS A 79 -2.76 7.91 -2.23
N VAL A 80 -3.52 6.88 -1.85
CA VAL A 80 -4.95 6.78 -2.16
C VAL A 80 -5.72 7.92 -1.52
N TRP A 81 -5.52 8.15 -0.21
CA TRP A 81 -6.17 9.24 0.52
C TRP A 81 -5.83 10.62 -0.06
N LYS A 82 -4.57 10.88 -0.41
CA LYS A 82 -4.15 12.17 -0.99
C LYS A 82 -4.82 12.46 -2.33
N ARG A 83 -5.10 11.42 -3.11
CA ARG A 83 -5.81 11.51 -4.39
C ARG A 83 -7.32 11.64 -4.20
N VAL A 84 -7.89 11.03 -3.15
CA VAL A 84 -9.32 11.05 -2.83
C VAL A 84 -9.52 11.31 -1.33
N PRO A 85 -9.50 12.57 -0.87
CA PRO A 85 -9.42 12.89 0.57
C PRO A 85 -10.59 12.43 1.44
N ASP A 86 -11.74 12.14 0.83
CA ASP A 86 -12.98 11.71 1.49
C ASP A 86 -13.13 10.18 1.57
N VAL A 87 -12.04 9.43 1.39
CA VAL A 87 -12.06 7.97 1.61
C VAL A 87 -11.71 7.65 3.05
N ALA A 88 -12.41 6.67 3.61
CA ALA A 88 -11.93 5.98 4.81
C ALA A 88 -10.84 4.97 4.40
N VAL A 89 -9.80 4.85 5.22
CA VAL A 89 -8.65 3.98 4.97
C VAL A 89 -8.43 3.08 6.18
N THR A 90 -8.22 1.78 5.92
CA THR A 90 -7.74 0.85 6.93
C THR A 90 -6.49 0.12 6.45
N GLY A 91 -5.40 0.21 7.20
CA GLY A 91 -4.16 -0.52 6.92
C GLY A 91 -3.98 -1.70 7.88
N LEU A 92 -3.83 -2.91 7.36
CA LEU A 92 -3.46 -4.08 8.14
C LEU A 92 -1.97 -4.31 8.00
N GLU A 93 -1.26 -4.47 9.11
CA GLU A 93 0.16 -4.77 9.12
C GLU A 93 0.49 -5.68 10.30
N LEU A 94 1.40 -6.63 10.11
CA LEU A 94 1.78 -7.60 11.15
C LEU A 94 2.80 -6.98 12.12
N ASN A 95 3.69 -6.12 11.62
CA ASN A 95 4.75 -5.53 12.42
C ASN A 95 4.28 -4.28 13.19
N ALA A 96 4.28 -4.35 14.52
CA ALA A 96 3.82 -3.29 15.41
C ALA A 96 4.55 -1.94 15.21
N GLU A 97 5.86 -1.97 14.93
CA GLU A 97 6.65 -0.75 14.70
C GLU A 97 6.21 -0.06 13.39
N SER A 98 5.95 -0.84 12.34
CA SER A 98 5.43 -0.34 11.07
C SER A 98 4.01 0.22 11.23
N VAL A 99 3.17 -0.42 12.06
CA VAL A 99 1.84 0.09 12.43
C VAL A 99 1.96 1.45 13.13
N ALA A 100 2.90 1.61 14.04
CA ALA A 100 3.15 2.89 14.72
C ALA A 100 3.61 3.98 13.73
N LEU A 101 4.56 3.65 12.84
CA LEU A 101 5.01 4.57 11.79
C LEU A 101 3.89 4.93 10.80
N ALA A 102 3.01 4.00 10.45
CA ALA A 102 1.85 4.28 9.61
C ALA A 102 0.89 5.30 10.24
N ARG A 103 0.63 5.18 11.55
CA ARG A 103 -0.17 6.17 12.30
C ARG A 103 0.50 7.55 12.35
N GLU A 104 1.80 7.57 12.58
CA GLU A 104 2.59 8.80 12.59
C GLU A 104 2.58 9.47 11.21
N ASN A 105 2.83 8.71 10.15
CA ASN A 105 2.75 9.21 8.77
C ASN A 105 1.37 9.74 8.41
N ALA A 106 0.30 9.07 8.86
CA ALA A 106 -1.05 9.58 8.68
C ALA A 106 -1.27 10.91 9.40
N THR A 107 -0.78 11.04 10.62
CA THR A 107 -0.88 12.29 11.40
C THR A 107 -0.09 13.42 10.72
N ARG A 108 1.15 13.16 10.31
CA ARG A 108 2.02 14.11 9.58
C ARG A 108 1.37 14.66 8.31
N ASN A 109 0.60 13.81 7.62
CA ASN A 109 -0.03 14.16 6.35
C ASN A 109 -1.50 14.60 6.51
N ALA A 110 -1.96 14.88 7.74
CA ALA A 110 -3.33 15.28 8.06
C ALA A 110 -4.42 14.24 7.69
N ALA A 111 -4.03 12.98 7.54
CA ALA A 111 -4.91 11.84 7.26
C ALA A 111 -5.36 11.09 8.52
N GLY A 112 -4.89 11.47 9.71
CA GLY A 112 -5.08 10.70 10.95
C GLY A 112 -6.53 10.36 11.31
N ARG A 113 -7.50 11.22 10.94
CA ARG A 113 -8.95 10.93 11.15
C ARG A 113 -9.52 9.93 10.15
N ALA A 114 -8.93 9.84 8.96
CA ALA A 114 -9.38 8.99 7.87
C ALA A 114 -8.66 7.64 7.84
N PHE A 115 -7.51 7.52 8.49
CA PHE A 115 -6.65 6.33 8.43
C PHE A 115 -6.57 5.62 9.78
N THR A 116 -7.20 4.46 9.83
CA THR A 116 -7.08 3.48 10.94
C THR A 116 -6.06 2.40 10.61
N THR A 117 -5.18 2.03 11.56
CA THR A 117 -4.27 0.90 11.39
C THR A 117 -4.57 -0.21 12.38
N ILE A 118 -4.48 -1.46 11.92
CA ILE A 118 -4.75 -2.68 12.68
C ILE A 118 -3.51 -3.57 12.62
N GLU A 119 -2.97 -3.90 13.79
CA GLU A 119 -1.92 -4.90 13.91
C GLU A 119 -2.54 -6.30 13.74
N ALA A 120 -2.24 -6.97 12.62
CA ALA A 120 -2.82 -8.27 12.31
C ALA A 120 -2.06 -9.01 11.20
N ASP A 121 -2.10 -10.35 11.28
CA ASP A 121 -1.72 -11.21 10.16
C ASP A 121 -2.81 -11.19 9.09
N VAL A 122 -2.45 -10.77 7.87
CA VAL A 122 -3.36 -10.72 6.73
C VAL A 122 -3.84 -12.09 6.28
N THR A 123 -3.12 -13.17 6.60
CA THR A 123 -3.53 -14.55 6.31
C THR A 123 -4.56 -15.07 7.31
N THR A 124 -4.66 -14.43 8.48
CA THR A 124 -5.58 -14.78 9.57
C THR A 124 -6.28 -13.52 10.08
N LEU A 125 -7.19 -13.00 9.26
CA LEU A 125 -7.87 -11.73 9.51
C LEU A 125 -8.59 -11.68 10.88
N PRO A 126 -8.44 -10.60 11.66
CA PRO A 126 -9.01 -10.50 13.00
C PRO A 126 -10.54 -10.48 12.96
N LYS A 127 -11.16 -10.96 14.04
CA LYS A 127 -12.64 -11.00 14.18
C LYS A 127 -13.25 -9.60 14.27
N SER A 128 -12.50 -8.63 14.77
CA SER A 128 -12.93 -7.23 14.89
C SER A 128 -13.06 -6.51 13.55
N LEU A 129 -12.41 -7.01 12.49
CA LEU A 129 -12.48 -6.42 11.16
C LEU A 129 -13.69 -6.98 10.41
N PRO A 130 -14.71 -6.15 10.10
CA PRO A 130 -15.91 -6.63 9.43
C PRO A 130 -15.58 -7.32 8.10
N ARG A 131 -16.37 -8.32 7.73
CA ARG A 131 -16.29 -8.92 6.39
C ARG A 131 -17.24 -8.17 5.47
N HIS A 132 -16.98 -8.24 4.17
CA HIS A 132 -17.89 -7.69 3.15
C HIS A 132 -18.23 -6.19 3.28
N HIS A 133 -17.32 -5.37 3.79
CA HIS A 133 -17.61 -3.98 4.12
C HIS A 133 -16.83 -2.96 3.27
N SER A 134 -15.70 -3.35 2.69
CA SER A 134 -14.86 -2.42 1.93
C SER A 134 -15.23 -2.38 0.46
N ASP A 135 -15.16 -1.18 -0.13
CA ASP A 135 -15.27 -0.93 -1.57
C ASP A 135 -14.06 -1.49 -2.32
N HIS A 136 -12.86 -1.28 -1.77
CA HIS A 136 -11.60 -1.63 -2.42
C HIS A 136 -10.63 -2.25 -1.43
N VAL A 137 -10.06 -3.38 -1.81
CA VAL A 137 -8.93 -3.97 -1.10
C VAL A 137 -7.75 -3.96 -2.05
N PHE A 138 -6.58 -3.59 -1.54
CA PHE A 138 -5.37 -3.54 -2.34
C PHE A 138 -4.15 -3.96 -1.55
N PHE A 139 -3.14 -4.47 -2.24
CA PHE A 139 -1.88 -4.87 -1.59
C PHE A 139 -0.72 -5.02 -2.57
N ASN A 140 0.48 -4.82 -2.02
CA ASN A 140 1.77 -5.14 -2.64
C ASN A 140 2.45 -6.20 -1.75
N PRO A 141 2.23 -7.50 -1.98
CA PRO A 141 2.72 -8.51 -1.07
C PRO A 141 4.24 -8.65 -1.22
N PRO A 142 4.97 -9.06 -0.17
CA PRO A 142 6.41 -9.25 -0.27
C PRO A 142 6.74 -10.35 -1.29
N PHE A 143 7.72 -10.10 -2.16
CA PHE A 143 8.18 -11.06 -3.19
C PHE A 143 9.06 -12.15 -2.56
N LEU A 144 8.48 -13.00 -1.71
CA LEU A 144 9.20 -13.98 -0.89
C LEU A 144 9.75 -15.19 -1.68
N ASP A 145 9.44 -15.31 -2.96
CA ASP A 145 9.76 -16.50 -3.77
C ASP A 145 11.27 -16.68 -4.05
N GLU A 146 12.12 -15.68 -3.79
CA GLU A 146 13.57 -15.74 -4.12
C GLU A 146 14.55 -15.78 -2.94
N GLN A 147 14.17 -15.42 -1.71
CA GLN A 147 15.12 -15.62 -0.57
C GLN A 147 15.38 -17.10 -0.27
N ARG A 148 14.52 -18.01 -0.74
CA ARG A 148 14.72 -19.46 -0.63
C ARG A 148 15.38 -20.09 -1.86
N ALA A 149 15.55 -19.35 -2.96
CA ALA A 149 16.13 -19.87 -4.19
C ALA A 149 17.67 -19.80 -4.23
N SER A 150 18.32 -19.03 -3.35
CA SER A 150 19.79 -19.02 -3.23
C SER A 150 20.36 -20.08 -2.27
N VAL A 151 19.50 -20.84 -1.57
CA VAL A 151 19.90 -21.97 -0.73
C VAL A 151 19.55 -23.25 -1.46
N GLY A 152 20.57 -23.90 -2.03
CA GLY A 152 20.41 -25.04 -2.91
C GLY A 152 19.63 -26.22 -2.30
N ALA A 153 18.68 -26.74 -3.06
CA ALA A 153 18.44 -28.17 -3.31
C ALA A 153 17.13 -28.29 -4.13
N VAL A 154 17.13 -29.16 -5.13
CA VAL A 154 16.03 -29.37 -6.08
C VAL A 154 14.71 -29.80 -5.39
N GLU A 155 14.76 -30.29 -4.15
CA GLU A 155 13.61 -30.59 -3.29
C GLU A 155 13.05 -29.38 -2.52
N ALA A 156 13.91 -28.39 -2.19
CA ALA A 156 13.48 -27.13 -1.59
C ALA A 156 12.66 -26.29 -2.58
N LYS A 157 12.91 -26.43 -3.89
CA LYS A 157 12.14 -25.75 -4.94
C LYS A 157 10.69 -26.24 -5.01
N ALA A 158 10.43 -27.55 -4.87
CA ALA A 158 9.06 -28.09 -4.87
C ALA A 158 8.28 -27.69 -3.60
N ARG A 159 8.93 -27.72 -2.42
CA ARG A 159 8.33 -27.23 -1.17
C ARG A 159 8.19 -25.72 -1.14
N ALA A 160 9.13 -24.95 -1.68
CA ALA A 160 9.04 -23.51 -1.80
C ALA A 160 7.98 -23.11 -2.83
N ILE A 161 7.78 -23.85 -3.92
CA ILE A 161 6.66 -23.65 -4.85
C ILE A 161 5.32 -24.02 -4.18
N ALA A 162 5.26 -25.08 -3.37
CA ALA A 162 4.06 -25.48 -2.64
C ALA A 162 3.71 -24.52 -1.47
N HIS A 163 4.71 -23.96 -0.78
CA HIS A 163 4.52 -22.92 0.25
C HIS A 163 4.34 -21.53 -0.36
N ALA A 164 4.97 -21.25 -1.51
CA ALA A 164 4.71 -20.07 -2.30
C ALA A 164 3.24 -20.08 -2.65
N ARG A 165 2.73 -21.19 -3.23
CA ARG A 165 1.31 -21.46 -3.54
C ARG A 165 0.33 -21.18 -2.38
N THR A 166 0.76 -21.12 -1.11
CA THR A 166 -0.16 -20.75 -0.01
C THR A 166 -0.13 -19.26 0.34
N GLY A 167 0.99 -18.55 0.16
CA GLY A 167 1.12 -17.13 0.53
C GLY A 167 0.15 -16.21 -0.22
N LEU A 168 0.39 -15.96 -1.52
CA LEU A 168 -0.44 -15.05 -2.32
C LEU A 168 -1.92 -15.46 -2.36
N ASP A 169 -2.20 -16.76 -2.37
CA ASP A 169 -3.56 -17.30 -2.42
C ASP A 169 -4.33 -16.96 -1.14
N LEU A 170 -3.67 -17.00 0.03
CA LEU A 170 -4.23 -16.54 1.30
C LEU A 170 -4.46 -15.02 1.31
N TRP A 171 -3.55 -14.23 0.75
CA TRP A 171 -3.73 -12.78 0.63
C TRP A 171 -4.92 -12.43 -0.27
N ILE A 172 -5.03 -13.09 -1.44
CA ILE A 172 -6.19 -12.95 -2.33
C ILE A 172 -7.46 -13.34 -1.58
N LYS A 173 -7.49 -14.51 -0.93
CA LYS A 173 -8.65 -14.98 -0.16
C LYS A 173 -9.06 -13.97 0.92
N SER A 174 -8.11 -13.45 1.69
CA SER A 174 -8.36 -12.45 2.73
C SER A 174 -8.90 -11.15 2.14
N GLY A 175 -8.31 -10.65 1.05
CA GLY A 175 -8.81 -9.45 0.39
C GLY A 175 -10.22 -9.63 -0.15
N LEU A 176 -10.50 -10.76 -0.78
CA LEU A 176 -11.85 -11.10 -1.23
C LEU A 176 -12.83 -11.22 -0.06
N ALA A 177 -12.45 -11.73 1.11
CA ALA A 177 -13.32 -11.82 2.27
C ALA A 177 -13.74 -10.44 2.83
N LEU A 178 -12.89 -9.43 2.69
CA LEU A 178 -13.15 -8.07 3.17
C LEU A 178 -14.02 -7.25 2.21
N LEU A 179 -13.97 -7.55 0.92
CA LEU A 179 -14.72 -6.85 -0.12
C LEU A 179 -16.22 -7.09 -0.04
N LYS A 180 -17.00 -6.01 -0.14
CA LYS A 180 -18.43 -6.07 -0.43
C LYS A 180 -18.70 -6.66 -1.82
N PRO A 181 -19.93 -7.13 -2.12
CA PRO A 181 -20.28 -7.53 -3.48
C PRO A 181 -19.98 -6.40 -4.48
N LYS A 182 -19.36 -6.75 -5.63
CA LYS A 182 -18.91 -5.79 -6.65
C LYS A 182 -17.78 -4.84 -6.19
N GLY A 183 -17.19 -5.06 -5.03
CA GLY A 183 -15.95 -4.38 -4.62
C GLY A 183 -14.75 -4.85 -5.46
N THR A 184 -13.67 -4.06 -5.43
CA THR A 184 -12.50 -4.27 -6.30
C THR A 184 -11.28 -4.71 -5.52
N LEU A 185 -10.62 -5.78 -5.99
CA LEU A 185 -9.30 -6.19 -5.53
C LEU A 185 -8.23 -5.61 -6.48
N THR A 186 -7.24 -4.88 -5.96
CA THR A 186 -6.13 -4.34 -6.76
C THR A 186 -4.79 -4.85 -6.21
N ILE A 187 -3.99 -5.50 -7.05
CA ILE A 187 -2.73 -6.13 -6.64
C ILE A 187 -1.63 -5.63 -7.57
N ILE A 188 -0.47 -5.25 -7.04
CA ILE A 188 0.75 -5.12 -7.84
C ILE A 188 1.68 -6.29 -7.53
N HIS A 189 2.32 -6.85 -8.55
CA HIS A 189 3.31 -7.90 -8.38
C HIS A 189 4.32 -7.91 -9.54
N ARG A 190 5.37 -8.70 -9.41
CA ARG A 190 6.21 -9.13 -10.54
C ARG A 190 5.37 -9.75 -11.65
N ALA A 191 5.75 -9.47 -12.90
CA ALA A 191 5.03 -9.94 -14.08
C ALA A 191 5.03 -11.47 -14.25
N ASP A 192 6.09 -12.15 -13.81
CA ASP A 192 6.20 -13.61 -13.84
C ASP A 192 5.19 -14.33 -12.94
N ALA A 193 4.62 -13.64 -11.94
CA ALA A 193 3.55 -14.16 -11.10
C ALA A 193 2.15 -14.07 -11.75
N LEU A 194 2.03 -13.54 -12.98
CA LEU A 194 0.76 -13.31 -13.65
C LEU A 194 -0.13 -14.57 -13.71
N GLY A 195 0.44 -15.70 -14.15
CA GLY A 195 -0.33 -16.95 -14.25
C GLY A 195 -0.91 -17.38 -12.91
N ARG A 196 -0.16 -17.17 -11.83
CA ARG A 196 -0.58 -17.49 -10.46
C ARG A 196 -1.65 -16.53 -9.94
N LEU A 197 -1.46 -15.22 -10.16
CA LEU A 197 -2.47 -14.20 -9.81
C LEU A 197 -3.81 -14.50 -10.47
N LEU A 198 -3.79 -14.81 -11.77
CA LEU A 198 -5.00 -15.15 -12.52
C LEU A 198 -5.66 -16.41 -11.96
N ALA A 199 -4.88 -17.47 -11.69
CA ALA A 199 -5.41 -18.70 -11.09
C ALA A 199 -6.15 -18.44 -9.77
N GLY A 200 -5.59 -17.59 -8.89
CA GLY A 200 -6.21 -17.24 -7.60
C GLY A 200 -7.47 -16.40 -7.70
N LEU A 201 -7.73 -15.74 -8.84
CA LEU A 201 -8.88 -14.84 -9.05
C LEU A 201 -10.03 -15.49 -9.84
N THR A 202 -9.75 -16.57 -10.57
CA THR A 202 -10.78 -17.25 -11.40
C THR A 202 -11.99 -17.75 -10.60
N THR A 203 -11.84 -17.97 -9.29
CA THR A 203 -12.92 -18.39 -8.39
C THR A 203 -13.47 -17.19 -7.64
N GLY A 204 -14.51 -16.56 -8.21
CA GLY A 204 -15.30 -15.54 -7.51
C GLY A 204 -15.02 -14.09 -7.89
N CYS A 205 -14.15 -13.85 -8.89
CA CYS A 205 -14.00 -12.55 -9.52
C CYS A 205 -14.21 -12.62 -11.03
N GLY A 206 -14.53 -11.47 -11.61
CA GLY A 206 -14.57 -11.25 -13.06
C GLY A 206 -14.25 -9.81 -13.37
N ASP A 207 -14.43 -9.41 -14.64
CA ASP A 207 -13.98 -8.09 -15.11
C ASP A 207 -12.51 -7.83 -14.74
N ILE A 208 -11.67 -8.86 -14.90
CA ILE A 208 -10.26 -8.83 -14.53
C ILE A 208 -9.49 -7.97 -15.52
N GLU A 209 -8.74 -7.00 -15.04
CA GLU A 209 -7.86 -6.15 -15.82
C GLU A 209 -6.41 -6.47 -15.47
N VAL A 210 -5.60 -6.69 -16.51
CA VAL A 210 -4.15 -6.82 -16.41
C VAL A 210 -3.52 -5.55 -16.98
N ILE A 211 -2.74 -4.84 -16.17
CA ILE A 211 -2.03 -3.61 -16.56
C ILE A 211 -0.53 -3.91 -16.50
N PRO A 212 0.12 -4.14 -17.66
CA PRO A 212 1.56 -4.37 -17.72
C PRO A 212 2.35 -3.09 -17.37
N ILE A 213 3.44 -3.24 -16.63
CA ILE A 213 4.36 -2.15 -16.32
C ILE A 213 5.76 -2.53 -16.82
N HIS A 214 6.30 -1.70 -17.70
CA HIS A 214 7.59 -1.89 -18.35
C HIS A 214 8.57 -0.84 -17.84
N ALA A 215 9.83 -1.24 -17.64
CA ALA A 215 10.89 -0.28 -17.37
C ALA A 215 11.07 0.69 -18.55
N TYR A 216 11.18 0.12 -19.76
CA TYR A 216 11.32 0.83 -21.03
C TYR A 216 10.36 0.23 -22.06
N ALA A 217 9.98 1.03 -23.06
CA ALA A 217 9.15 0.56 -24.17
C ALA A 217 9.85 -0.60 -24.92
N GLY A 218 9.06 -1.53 -25.46
CA GLY A 218 9.58 -2.68 -26.22
C GLY A 218 10.31 -3.76 -25.39
N ARG A 219 10.44 -3.59 -24.07
CA ARG A 219 10.98 -4.62 -23.15
C ARG A 219 9.86 -5.43 -22.52
N ASP A 220 10.21 -6.54 -21.87
CA ASP A 220 9.26 -7.30 -21.07
C ASP A 220 8.75 -6.49 -19.87
N ALA A 221 7.53 -6.77 -19.46
CA ALA A 221 6.96 -6.16 -18.26
C ALA A 221 7.72 -6.65 -17.02
N ILE A 222 8.12 -5.72 -16.15
CA ILE A 222 8.78 -6.03 -14.87
C ILE A 222 7.78 -6.19 -13.73
N ARG A 223 6.60 -5.58 -13.88
CA ARG A 223 5.48 -5.66 -12.94
C ARG A 223 4.17 -5.79 -13.72
N VAL A 224 3.16 -6.28 -13.02
CA VAL A 224 1.76 -6.24 -13.45
C VAL A 224 0.92 -5.70 -12.31
N ILE A 225 -0.04 -4.85 -12.65
CA ILE A 225 -1.17 -4.59 -11.76
C ILE A 225 -2.35 -5.44 -12.23
N ILE A 226 -2.96 -6.15 -11.30
CA ILE A 226 -4.22 -6.85 -11.50
C ILE A 226 -5.32 -6.11 -10.77
N ARG A 227 -6.42 -5.86 -11.47
CA ARG A 227 -7.64 -5.33 -10.88
C ARG A 227 -8.80 -6.27 -11.18
N ALA A 228 -9.53 -6.71 -10.17
CA ALA A 228 -10.59 -7.70 -10.35
C ALA A 228 -11.82 -7.32 -9.51
N VAL A 229 -13.02 -7.61 -10.03
CA VAL A 229 -14.27 -7.25 -9.37
C VAL A 229 -14.93 -8.49 -8.77
N LYS A 230 -15.19 -8.45 -7.46
CA LYS A 230 -15.78 -9.56 -6.72
C LYS A 230 -17.22 -9.85 -7.17
N GLY A 231 -17.51 -11.13 -7.41
CA GLY A 231 -18.84 -11.63 -7.77
C GLY A 231 -19.23 -11.35 -9.22
N ARG A 232 -18.32 -10.84 -10.05
CA ARG A 232 -18.55 -10.62 -11.48
C ARG A 232 -18.08 -11.81 -12.30
N ARG A 233 -18.53 -11.88 -13.56
CA ARG A 233 -18.16 -12.91 -14.55
C ARG A 233 -17.81 -12.31 -15.91
N GLY A 234 -17.58 -11.00 -15.97
CA GLY A 234 -17.18 -10.35 -17.22
C GLY A 234 -15.76 -10.74 -17.65
N PRO A 235 -15.39 -10.45 -18.90
CA PRO A 235 -14.17 -10.96 -19.51
C PRO A 235 -12.90 -10.34 -18.90
N LEU A 236 -11.80 -11.07 -19.02
CA LEU A 236 -10.46 -10.52 -18.77
C LEU A 236 -10.09 -9.51 -19.87
N ARG A 237 -9.41 -8.43 -19.49
CA ARG A 237 -8.89 -7.40 -20.40
C ARG A 237 -7.44 -7.12 -20.10
N ILE A 238 -6.62 -7.06 -21.15
CA ILE A 238 -5.28 -6.48 -21.06
C ILE A 238 -5.42 -4.99 -21.35
N ARG A 239 -4.92 -4.15 -20.45
CA ARG A 239 -4.97 -2.69 -20.54
C ARG A 239 -3.70 -2.15 -21.20
N PRO A 240 -3.71 -0.90 -21.71
CA PRO A 240 -2.48 -0.25 -22.14
C PRO A 240 -1.41 -0.30 -21.05
N SER A 241 -0.17 -0.53 -21.47
CA SER A 241 0.98 -0.62 -20.59
C SER A 241 1.37 0.73 -20.00
N VAL A 242 1.94 0.71 -18.80
CA VAL A 242 2.68 1.85 -18.23
C VAL A 242 4.17 1.64 -18.51
N VAL A 243 4.84 2.66 -19.06
CA VAL A 243 6.30 2.66 -19.28
C VAL A 243 6.91 3.68 -18.32
N LEU A 244 7.87 3.23 -17.50
CA LEU A 244 8.41 4.04 -16.40
C LEU A 244 9.47 5.06 -16.87
N HIS A 245 10.25 4.70 -17.88
CA HIS A 245 11.35 5.51 -18.37
C HIS A 245 11.23 5.72 -19.89
N GLN A 246 11.57 6.92 -20.35
CA GLN A 246 11.88 7.15 -21.76
C GLN A 246 13.27 6.55 -22.05
N GLU A 247 13.48 6.06 -23.27
CA GLU A 247 14.85 5.77 -23.71
C GLU A 247 15.65 7.08 -23.71
N GLY A 248 16.85 7.05 -23.12
CA GLY A 248 17.77 8.19 -23.09
C GLY A 248 18.53 8.35 -24.39
#